data_AF-A0A8T3BNL1-F1
#
_entry.id   AF-A0A8T3BNL1-F1
#
_cell.length_a   1.000
_cell.length_b   1.000
_cell.length_c   1.000
_cell.angle_alpha   90.00
_cell.angle_beta   90.00
_cell.angle_gamma   90.00
#
_symmetry.space_group_name_H-M   'P 1'
#
loop_
_entity.id
_entity.type
_entity.pdbx_description
1 polymer ?
#
loop_
_entity_poly.entity_id
_entity_poly.type
_entity_poly.pdbx_seq_one_letter_code
_entity_poly.pdbx_strand_id
1 'polypeptide(L)'
;MIFRRRMRRRIKANGRICSPLPASGGFGSKILVTTRTESSALMLANVIKNEEIFKLEGLEEDECLQLLNSHAFAGVENPPNDHKKLRTIAGESVKKLLGSPLAAKVIGGVLKDNLDERHWRTVLEAIY
;
A
#
# COMPACT_ATOMS: atom_id res chain seq x y z
N MET A 1 23.67 4.67 -16.27
CA MET A 1 23.63 6.15 -16.33
C MET A 1 22.18 6.58 -16.50
N ILE A 2 21.60 7.25 -15.48
CA ILE A 2 20.56 8.32 -15.52
C ILE A 2 19.36 8.07 -16.49
N PHE A 3 18.08 8.01 -16.07
CA PHE A 3 17.26 9.20 -15.79
C PHE A 3 15.90 8.86 -15.15
N ARG A 4 15.61 9.53 -14.03
CA ARG A 4 14.28 9.66 -13.39
C ARG A 4 13.24 10.15 -14.41
N ARG A 5 11.99 9.70 -14.33
CA ARG A 5 10.85 10.62 -14.57
C ARG A 5 9.60 10.16 -13.82
N ARG A 6 9.44 10.75 -12.64
CA ARG A 6 8.19 10.77 -11.88
C ARG A 6 7.15 11.50 -12.72
N MET A 7 6.33 10.76 -13.46
CA MET A 7 5.21 11.35 -14.21
C MET A 7 4.03 11.54 -13.24
N ARG A 8 4.06 12.62 -12.44
CA ARG A 8 2.85 13.09 -11.76
C ARG A 8 1.99 13.84 -12.78
N ARG A 9 1.16 13.12 -13.53
CA ARG A 9 0.03 13.76 -14.24
C ARG A 9 -1.15 13.77 -13.28
N ARG A 10 -1.41 14.94 -12.69
CA ARG A 10 -2.69 15.26 -12.05
C ARG A 10 -3.75 15.20 -13.14
N ILE A 11 -4.55 14.15 -13.16
CA ILE A 11 -5.79 14.15 -13.93
C ILE A 11 -6.77 15.01 -13.13
N LYS A 12 -7.01 16.23 -13.60
CA LYS A 12 -8.11 17.05 -13.09
C LYS A 12 -9.40 16.43 -13.61
N ALA A 13 -10.26 16.00 -12.71
CA ALA A 13 -11.64 15.71 -13.03
C ALA A 13 -12.32 17.02 -13.43
N ASN A 14 -12.73 17.10 -14.70
CA ASN A 14 -13.93 17.80 -15.22
C ASN A 14 -13.79 17.91 -16.75
N GLY A 15 -14.67 17.23 -17.49
CA GLY A 15 -14.73 17.26 -18.95
C GLY A 15 -14.06 16.04 -19.62
N ARG A 16 -14.84 15.34 -20.46
CA ARG A 16 -14.43 14.14 -21.22
C ARG A 16 -13.06 14.28 -21.86
N ILE A 17 -12.12 13.37 -21.54
CA ILE A 17 -10.93 13.10 -22.34
C ILE A 17 -10.62 11.60 -22.27
N CYS A 18 -11.10 10.85 -23.26
CA CYS A 18 -10.43 9.63 -23.71
C CYS A 18 -9.84 9.95 -25.09
N SER A 19 -8.68 10.58 -25.11
CA SER A 19 -7.86 10.64 -26.34
C SER A 19 -7.44 9.22 -26.69
N PRO A 20 -7.41 8.82 -27.98
CA PRO A 20 -6.95 7.50 -28.35
C PRO A 20 -5.49 7.36 -27.90
N LEU A 21 -5.18 6.24 -27.24
CA LEU A 21 -3.80 5.87 -27.02
C LEU A 21 -3.05 5.99 -28.35
N PRO A 22 -1.86 6.61 -28.39
CA PRO A 22 -1.11 6.69 -29.63
C PRO A 22 -0.86 5.26 -30.14
N ALA A 23 -0.98 5.11 -31.46
CA ALA A 23 -0.84 3.87 -32.23
C ALA A 23 0.55 3.17 -32.11
N SER A 24 1.37 3.57 -31.13
CA SER A 24 2.67 2.99 -30.79
C SER A 24 2.59 1.85 -29.77
N GLY A 25 1.40 1.54 -29.25
CA GLY A 25 1.18 0.31 -28.50
C GLY A 25 1.25 -0.87 -29.45
N GLY A 26 2.35 -1.63 -29.41
CA GLY A 26 2.44 -2.90 -30.14
C GLY A 26 1.25 -3.80 -29.81
N PHE A 27 0.88 -4.69 -30.73
CA PHE A 27 -0.17 -5.67 -30.52
C PHE A 27 0.01 -6.37 -29.16
N GLY A 28 -1.03 -6.32 -28.31
CA GLY A 28 -1.01 -6.89 -26.95
C GLY A 28 -0.75 -5.91 -25.81
N SER A 29 -0.55 -4.62 -26.09
CA SER A 29 -0.45 -3.59 -25.04
C SER A 29 -1.75 -3.45 -24.23
N LYS A 30 -1.65 -3.35 -22.89
CA LYS A 30 -2.80 -3.19 -21.97
C LYS A 30 -2.65 -1.91 -21.14
N ILE A 31 -3.77 -1.24 -20.84
CA ILE A 31 -3.82 -0.12 -19.88
C ILE A 31 -4.35 -0.66 -18.55
N LEU A 32 -3.71 -0.27 -17.44
CA LEU A 32 -4.27 -0.42 -16.10
C LEU A 32 -4.58 0.96 -15.54
N VAL A 33 -5.85 1.21 -15.24
CA VAL A 33 -6.29 2.46 -14.61
C VAL A 33 -6.53 2.21 -13.12
N THR A 34 -5.99 3.09 -12.27
CA THR A 34 -6.23 3.04 -10.82
C THR A 34 -6.98 4.30 -10.38
N THR A 35 -7.96 4.14 -9.50
CA THR A 35 -8.77 5.25 -8.95
C THR A 35 -9.08 5.00 -7.48
N ARG A 36 -9.29 6.07 -6.71
CA ARG A 36 -9.70 6.00 -5.29
C ARG A 36 -11.22 6.05 -5.10
N THR A 37 -11.98 6.31 -6.15
CA THR A 37 -13.44 6.50 -6.07
C THR A 37 -14.15 5.55 -7.03
N GLU A 38 -15.15 4.85 -6.52
CA GLU A 38 -15.99 3.92 -7.28
C GLU A 38 -16.75 4.62 -8.42
N SER A 39 -17.28 5.83 -8.19
CA SER A 39 -17.97 6.61 -9.23
C SER A 39 -17.11 6.82 -10.49
N SER A 40 -15.81 7.12 -10.31
CA SER A 40 -14.89 7.25 -11.45
C SER A 40 -14.62 5.93 -12.15
N ALA A 41 -14.56 4.81 -11.40
CA ALA A 41 -14.39 3.47 -11.98
C ALA A 41 -15.60 3.08 -12.83
N LEU A 42 -16.81 3.27 -12.31
CA LEU A 42 -18.07 3.00 -13.02
C LEU A 42 -18.22 3.89 -14.27
N MET A 43 -17.83 5.18 -14.17
CA MET A 43 -17.81 6.07 -15.32
C MET A 43 -16.88 5.55 -16.43
N LEU A 44 -15.68 5.08 -16.08
CA LEU A 44 -14.72 4.55 -17.05
C LEU A 44 -15.20 3.23 -17.66
N ALA A 45 -15.73 2.30 -16.85
CA ALA A 45 -16.28 1.04 -17.33
C ALA A 45 -17.41 1.26 -18.35
N ASN A 46 -18.29 2.22 -18.10
CA ASN A 46 -19.36 2.60 -19.03
C ASN A 46 -18.84 3.17 -20.35
N VAL A 47 -17.71 3.88 -20.33
CA VAL A 47 -17.11 4.49 -21.54
C VAL A 47 -16.32 3.46 -22.35
N ILE A 48 -15.57 2.59 -21.70
CA ILE A 48 -14.62 1.67 -22.34
C ILE A 48 -15.32 0.36 -22.79
N LYS A 49 -16.55 0.10 -22.29
CA LYS A 49 -17.47 -1.00 -22.71
C LYS A 49 -16.90 -2.43 -22.59
N ASN A 50 -15.70 -2.60 -22.04
CA ASN A 50 -15.08 -3.91 -21.90
C ASN A 50 -13.96 -3.89 -20.83
N GLU A 51 -14.33 -3.70 -19.56
CA GLU A 51 -13.35 -3.73 -18.47
C GLU A 51 -13.92 -4.43 -17.22
N GLU A 52 -13.08 -5.29 -16.64
CA GLU A 52 -13.28 -5.88 -15.33
C GLU A 52 -12.90 -4.84 -14.27
N ILE A 53 -13.85 -4.45 -13.42
CA ILE A 53 -13.55 -3.57 -12.28
C ILE A 53 -13.03 -4.44 -11.14
N PHE A 54 -11.76 -4.25 -10.78
CA PHE A 54 -11.18 -4.90 -9.61
C PHE A 54 -11.17 -3.94 -8.42
N LYS A 55 -11.96 -4.25 -7.38
CA LYS A 55 -11.93 -3.51 -6.12
C LYS A 55 -10.78 -4.01 -5.26
N LEU A 56 -9.82 -3.13 -4.98
CA LEU A 56 -8.75 -3.44 -4.04
C LEU A 56 -9.30 -3.42 -2.61
N GLU A 57 -9.26 -4.58 -1.96
CA GLU A 57 -9.57 -4.71 -0.54
C GLU A 57 -8.32 -4.42 0.32
N GLY A 58 -8.53 -4.23 1.62
CA GLY A 58 -7.44 -4.15 2.59
C GLY A 58 -6.74 -5.49 2.74
N LEU A 59 -5.54 -5.45 3.32
CA LEU A 59 -4.81 -6.67 3.69
C LEU A 59 -5.50 -7.38 4.85
N GLU A 60 -5.35 -8.69 4.90
CA GLU A 60 -5.69 -9.47 6.09
C GLU A 60 -4.79 -9.09 7.27
N GLU A 61 -5.21 -9.41 8.50
CA GLU A 61 -4.45 -9.07 9.71
C GLU A 61 -3.05 -9.69 9.71
N ASP A 62 -2.93 -10.94 9.26
CA ASP A 62 -1.66 -11.65 9.16
C ASP A 62 -0.73 -11.03 8.11
N GLU A 63 -1.28 -10.60 6.97
CA GLU A 63 -0.53 -9.88 5.93
C GLU A 63 -0.05 -8.51 6.42
N CYS A 64 -0.90 -7.79 7.16
CA CYS A 64 -0.52 -6.53 7.83
C CYS A 64 0.62 -6.77 8.82
N LEU A 65 0.55 -7.83 9.62
CA LEU A 65 1.58 -8.21 10.58
C LEU A 65 2.89 -8.57 9.91
N GLN A 66 2.84 -9.33 8.81
CA GLN A 66 4.01 -9.63 8.00
C GLN A 66 4.65 -8.37 7.43
N LEU A 67 3.85 -7.47 6.86
CA LEU A 67 4.33 -6.22 6.28
C LEU A 67 4.95 -5.31 7.35
N LEU A 68 4.27 -5.13 8.49
CA LEU A 68 4.78 -4.34 9.62
C LEU A 68 6.11 -4.90 10.11
N ASN A 69 6.18 -6.20 10.40
CA ASN A 69 7.40 -6.85 10.87
C ASN A 69 8.53 -6.75 9.85
N SER A 70 8.23 -6.89 8.55
CA SER A 70 9.24 -6.77 7.48
C SER A 70 9.91 -5.39 7.48
N HIS A 71 9.15 -4.34 7.83
CA HIS A 71 9.66 -2.98 7.91
C HIS A 71 10.34 -2.68 9.26
N ALA A 72 9.76 -3.15 10.37
CA ALA A 72 10.29 -2.95 11.72
C ALA A 72 11.64 -3.64 11.94
N PHE A 73 11.85 -4.82 11.35
CA PHE A 73 13.10 -5.57 11.49
C PHE A 73 14.03 -5.43 10.28
N ALA A 74 13.78 -4.47 9.38
CA ALA A 74 14.60 -4.31 8.17
C ALA A 74 16.04 -3.92 8.51
N GLY A 75 16.99 -4.85 8.33
CA GLY A 75 18.42 -4.65 8.61
C GLY A 75 18.86 -5.13 9.99
N VAL A 76 17.99 -5.80 10.75
CA VAL A 76 18.35 -6.49 12.00
C VAL A 76 18.94 -7.86 11.67
N GLU A 77 20.12 -8.17 12.21
CA GLU A 77 20.71 -9.51 12.13
C GLU A 77 20.00 -10.46 13.11
N ASN A 78 19.69 -11.70 12.70
CA ASN A 78 18.98 -12.72 13.49
C ASN A 78 17.57 -12.35 14.04
N PRO A 79 16.65 -11.78 13.24
CA PRO A 79 15.34 -11.31 13.70
C PRO A 79 14.28 -12.36 14.16
N PRO A 80 14.36 -13.68 13.91
CA PRO A 80 13.29 -14.59 14.32
C PRO A 80 13.27 -14.95 15.81
N ASN A 81 14.43 -15.04 16.46
CA ASN A 81 14.51 -15.67 17.78
C ASN A 81 14.59 -14.66 18.94
N ASP A 82 15.27 -13.53 18.75
CA ASP A 82 15.55 -12.58 19.83
C ASP A 82 14.40 -11.59 20.09
N HIS A 83 13.46 -11.46 19.14
CA HIS A 83 12.39 -10.45 19.19
C HIS A 83 10.97 -11.03 19.27
N LYS A 84 10.80 -12.25 19.82
CA LYS A 84 9.47 -12.87 19.97
C LYS A 84 8.46 -11.96 20.68
N LYS A 85 8.88 -11.26 21.74
CA LYS A 85 8.03 -10.33 22.49
C LYS A 85 7.52 -9.17 21.63
N LEU A 86 8.40 -8.56 20.82
CA LEU A 86 8.04 -7.45 19.94
C LEU A 86 7.03 -7.88 18.87
N ARG A 87 7.21 -9.09 18.32
CA ARG A 87 6.26 -9.68 17.36
C ARG A 87 4.89 -9.92 17.99
N THR A 88 4.85 -10.38 19.24
CA THR A 88 3.58 -10.53 19.99
C THR A 88 2.88 -9.18 20.15
N ILE A 89 3.60 -8.13 20.56
CA ILE A 89 3.03 -6.79 20.74
C ILE A 89 2.51 -6.21 19.41
N ALA A 90 3.24 -6.40 18.32
CA ALA A 90 2.77 -6.03 16.99
C ALA A 90 1.49 -6.79 16.63
N GLY A 91 1.45 -8.11 16.86
CA GLY A 91 0.28 -8.97 16.60
C GLY A 91 -0.98 -8.51 17.34
N GLU A 92 -0.85 -8.10 18.60
CA GLU A 92 -1.98 -7.55 19.38
C GLU A 92 -2.52 -6.22 18.81
N SER A 93 -1.71 -5.53 18.00
CA SER A 93 -1.96 -4.19 17.50
C SER A 93 -2.32 -4.12 16.01
N VAL A 94 -2.14 -5.18 15.21
CA VAL A 94 -2.39 -5.10 13.76
C VAL A 94 -3.86 -4.95 13.38
N LYS A 95 -4.78 -5.44 14.22
CA LYS A 95 -6.22 -5.18 14.07
C LYS A 95 -6.57 -3.69 14.00
N LYS A 96 -5.72 -2.83 14.59
CA LYS A 96 -5.89 -1.36 14.58
C LYS A 96 -5.57 -0.73 13.23
N LEU A 97 -4.84 -1.44 12.37
CA LEU A 97 -4.41 -0.95 11.06
C LEU A 97 -5.51 -1.04 10.01
N LEU A 98 -6.60 -1.75 10.30
CA LEU A 98 -7.79 -1.88 9.45
C LEU A 98 -7.42 -2.28 8.00
N GLY A 99 -6.47 -3.20 7.86
CA GLY A 99 -6.01 -3.68 6.55
C GLY A 99 -5.20 -2.68 5.72
N SER A 100 -4.79 -1.53 6.28
CA SER A 100 -4.06 -0.48 5.54
C SER A 100 -2.58 -0.84 5.33
N PRO A 101 -2.14 -1.13 4.08
CA PRO A 101 -0.72 -1.43 3.82
C PRO A 101 0.19 -0.24 4.11
N LEU A 102 -0.31 0.99 3.90
CA LEU A 102 0.44 2.21 4.16
C LEU A 102 0.67 2.40 5.66
N ALA A 103 -0.34 2.14 6.50
CA ALA A 103 -0.20 2.25 7.95
C ALA A 103 0.82 1.24 8.47
N ALA A 104 0.69 -0.04 8.08
CA ALA A 104 1.64 -1.10 8.45
C ALA A 104 3.08 -0.74 8.09
N LYS A 105 3.30 -0.20 6.87
CA LYS A 105 4.61 0.24 6.42
C LYS A 105 5.17 1.41 7.23
N VAL A 106 4.36 2.44 7.47
CA VAL A 106 4.80 3.65 8.19
C VAL A 106 5.15 3.30 9.63
N ILE A 107 4.28 2.57 10.31
CA ILE A 107 4.49 2.16 11.71
C ILE A 107 5.69 1.24 11.82
N GLY A 108 5.80 0.23 10.95
CA GLY A 108 6.99 -0.63 10.90
C GLY A 108 8.27 0.19 10.68
N GLY A 109 8.23 1.20 9.81
CA GLY A 109 9.35 2.12 9.61
C GLY A 109 9.73 2.92 10.86
N VAL A 110 8.76 3.37 11.66
CA VAL A 110 8.99 4.09 12.93
C VAL A 110 9.59 3.15 13.98
N LEU A 111 9.04 1.95 14.12
CA LEU A 111 9.48 0.95 15.09
C LEU A 111 10.91 0.45 14.84
N LYS A 112 11.40 0.57 13.61
CA LYS A 112 12.76 0.17 13.23
C LYS A 112 13.83 0.92 14.00
N ASP A 113 13.59 2.18 14.34
CA ASP A 113 14.60 3.05 14.95
C ASP A 113 14.89 2.69 16.42
N ASN A 114 13.98 1.97 17.08
CA ASN A 114 14.15 1.53 18.46
C ASN A 114 13.43 0.19 18.73
N LEU A 115 14.19 -0.85 19.10
CA LEU A 115 13.68 -2.19 19.41
C LEU A 115 13.33 -2.40 20.90
N ASP A 116 13.19 -1.33 21.68
CA ASP A 116 12.75 -1.40 23.07
C ASP A 116 11.25 -1.68 23.17
N GLU A 117 10.88 -2.59 24.06
CA GLU A 117 9.47 -2.97 24.29
C GLU A 117 8.59 -1.78 24.65
N ARG A 118 9.09 -0.87 25.50
CA ARG A 118 8.35 0.33 25.92
C ARG A 118 8.08 1.26 24.75
N HIS A 119 9.07 1.46 23.88
CA HIS A 119 8.91 2.27 22.68
C HIS A 119 7.84 1.68 21.76
N TRP A 120 7.89 0.36 21.54
CA TRP A 120 6.91 -0.36 20.72
C TRP A 120 5.49 -0.21 21.25
N ARG A 121 5.29 -0.38 22.57
CA ARG A 121 3.98 -0.18 23.20
C ARG A 121 3.48 1.24 23.01
N THR A 122 4.30 2.25 23.27
CA THR A 122 3.91 3.66 23.11
C THR A 122 3.52 3.99 21.66
N VAL A 123 4.31 3.57 20.68
CA VAL A 123 4.00 3.83 19.26
C VAL A 123 2.71 3.10 18.84
N LEU A 124 2.52 1.85 19.28
CA LEU A 124 1.37 1.04 18.90
C LEU A 124 0.08 1.36 19.68
N GLU A 125 0.20 1.98 20.87
CA GLU A 125 -0.92 2.55 21.62
C GLU A 125 -1.45 3.82 20.96
N ALA A 126 -0.55 4.64 20.38
CA ALA A 126 -0.91 5.87 19.67
C ALA A 126 -1.63 5.66 18.32
N ILE A 127 -1.90 4.41 17.92
CA ILE A 127 -2.68 4.08 16.71
C ILE A 127 -4.20 4.30 16.94
N TYR A 128 -4.60 4.78 18.12
CA TYR A 128 -5.99 5.13 18.47
C TYR A 128 -6.16 6.60 18.79
#